data_AF-A0A854ZGG4-F1
#
_entry.id   AF-A0A854ZGG4-F1
#
_cell.length_a   1.000
_cell.length_b   1.000
_cell.length_c   1.000
_cell.angle_alpha   90.00
_cell.angle_beta   90.00
_cell.angle_gamma   90.00
#
_symmetry.space_group_name_H-M   'P 1'
#
loop_
_entity.id
_entity.type
_entity.pdbx_description
1 polymer ?
#
loop_
_entity_poly.entity_id
_entity_poly.type
_entity_poly.pdbx_seq_one_letter_code
_entity_poly.pdbx_strand_id
1 'polypeptide(L)'
;MKNNLQKLRKQNKLSQNDLAKLLGVTRQAVSLYEQGKRQLKDKDIAVLTKYFDVSRNYLLGAYSKKEILAILQEAYKKATHQEVGGYDLVKDDISFNVDLIMIAKGEIEPNEPQLKGMLSPNEVDDFKFWNTNFSFVFNSVAVNWLVTRPVETTKEEVLKAINESLQIEISKLTTDTTERQNEYGEWLESPSQYLLQRQEFINNHIQDDGTLSF
;
A
#
# COMPACT_ATOMS: atom_id res chain seq x y z
N MET A 1 10.27 -17.23 13.51
CA MET A 1 10.27 -16.24 12.43
C MET A 1 9.36 -16.70 11.31
N LYS A 2 8.26 -15.98 11.08
CA LYS A 2 7.36 -16.19 9.93
C LYS A 2 8.10 -15.91 8.62
N ASN A 3 7.91 -16.75 7.59
CA ASN A 3 8.53 -16.60 6.27
C ASN A 3 7.50 -16.83 5.15
N ASN A 4 7.89 -16.58 3.90
CA ASN A 4 6.99 -16.69 2.75
C ASN A 4 7.07 -18.04 2.02
N LEU A 5 7.80 -19.03 2.54
CA LEU A 5 8.00 -20.31 1.86
C LEU A 5 6.70 -21.04 1.55
N GLN A 6 5.80 -21.12 2.54
CA GLN A 6 4.51 -21.78 2.34
C GLN A 6 3.66 -21.07 1.28
N LYS A 7 3.68 -19.73 1.30
CA LYS A 7 2.96 -18.89 0.34
C LYS A 7 3.48 -19.16 -1.08
N LEU A 8 4.80 -19.07 -1.27
CA LEU A 8 5.47 -19.33 -2.54
C LEU A 8 5.18 -20.73 -3.07
N ARG A 9 5.27 -21.75 -2.20
CA ARG A 9 4.97 -23.13 -2.55
C ARG A 9 3.54 -23.28 -3.07
N LYS A 10 2.55 -22.72 -2.35
CA LYS A 10 1.14 -22.80 -2.73
C LYS A 10 0.86 -22.05 -4.05
N GLN A 11 1.46 -20.87 -4.25
CA GLN A 11 1.34 -20.11 -5.50
C GLN A 11 1.86 -20.90 -6.71
N ASN A 12 2.90 -21.70 -6.50
CA ASN A 12 3.48 -22.58 -7.52
C ASN A 12 2.82 -23.97 -7.58
N LYS A 13 1.69 -24.17 -6.88
CA LYS A 13 0.92 -25.43 -6.85
C LYS A 13 1.74 -26.66 -6.43
N LEU A 14 2.78 -26.48 -5.62
CA LEU A 14 3.63 -27.57 -5.14
C LEU A 14 3.09 -28.16 -3.83
N SER A 15 3.21 -29.47 -3.64
CA SER A 15 3.02 -30.10 -2.33
C SER A 15 4.27 -29.96 -1.46
N GLN A 16 4.16 -30.18 -0.15
CA GLN A 16 5.34 -30.23 0.72
C GLN A 16 6.33 -31.34 0.31
N ASN A 17 5.84 -32.42 -0.33
CA ASN A 17 6.69 -33.49 -0.85
C ASN A 17 7.49 -33.03 -2.08
N ASP A 18 6.87 -32.26 -2.97
CA ASP A 18 7.55 -31.77 -4.17
C ASP A 18 8.67 -30.79 -3.80
N LEU A 19 8.38 -29.89 -2.86
CA LEU A 19 9.38 -28.97 -2.31
C LEU A 19 10.50 -29.72 -1.57
N ALA A 20 10.17 -30.81 -0.87
CA ALA A 20 11.15 -31.64 -0.19
C ALA A 20 12.10 -32.32 -1.19
N LYS A 21 11.57 -32.84 -2.30
CA LYS A 21 12.37 -33.40 -3.40
C LYS A 21 13.28 -32.35 -4.02
N LEU A 22 12.77 -31.14 -4.29
CA LEU A 22 13.56 -30.02 -4.83
C LEU A 22 14.77 -29.68 -3.94
N LEU A 23 14.58 -29.71 -2.62
CA LEU A 23 15.60 -29.35 -1.64
C LEU A 23 16.50 -30.53 -1.21
N GLY A 24 16.15 -31.77 -1.59
CA GLY A 24 16.82 -32.96 -1.07
C GLY A 24 16.67 -33.13 0.45
N VAL A 25 15.50 -32.76 1.01
CA VAL A 25 15.18 -32.86 2.44
C VAL A 25 13.93 -33.70 2.66
N THR A 26 13.56 -33.94 3.93
CA THR A 26 12.32 -34.63 4.25
C THR A 26 11.10 -33.70 4.19
N ARG A 27 9.91 -34.25 3.93
CA ARG A 27 8.65 -33.50 4.02
C ARG A 27 8.48 -32.81 5.38
N GLN A 28 8.89 -33.48 6.46
CA GLN A 28 8.86 -32.96 7.82
C GLN A 28 9.76 -31.72 7.95
N ALA A 29 10.95 -31.72 7.34
CA ALA A 29 11.82 -30.56 7.33
C ALA A 29 11.15 -29.36 6.65
N VAL A 30 10.50 -29.57 5.50
CA VAL A 30 9.72 -28.52 4.81
C VAL A 30 8.62 -27.98 5.72
N SER A 31 7.86 -28.85 6.39
CA SER A 31 6.81 -28.41 7.32
C SER A 31 7.37 -27.55 8.46
N LEU A 32 8.52 -27.93 9.03
CA LEU A 32 9.19 -27.14 10.08
C LEU A 32 9.74 -25.81 9.55
N TYR A 33 10.25 -25.77 8.31
CA TYR A 33 10.66 -24.54 7.63
C TYR A 33 9.48 -23.59 7.45
N GLU A 34 8.36 -24.08 6.92
CA GLU A 34 7.15 -23.27 6.71
C GLU A 34 6.57 -22.69 8.00
N GLN A 35 6.66 -23.46 9.10
CA GLN A 35 6.21 -23.02 10.42
C GLN A 35 7.21 -22.09 11.12
N GLY A 36 8.39 -21.86 10.53
CA GLY A 36 9.47 -21.09 11.17
C GLY A 36 10.08 -21.77 12.41
N LYS A 37 9.75 -23.05 12.66
CA LYS A 37 10.29 -23.87 13.75
C LYS A 37 11.71 -24.36 13.47
N ARG A 38 12.09 -24.37 12.20
CA ARG A 38 13.45 -24.66 11.75
C ARG A 38 13.86 -23.60 10.73
N GLN A 39 15.06 -23.07 10.85
CA GLN A 39 15.58 -22.10 9.88
C GLN A 39 16.05 -22.79 8.60
N LEU A 40 15.86 -22.12 7.47
CA LEU A 40 16.44 -22.50 6.18
C LEU A 40 17.95 -22.27 6.21
N LYS A 41 18.71 -23.19 5.62
CA LYS A 41 20.15 -23.00 5.42
C LYS A 41 20.39 -22.12 4.19
N ASP A 42 21.51 -21.41 4.12
CA ASP A 42 21.81 -20.54 2.97
C ASP A 42 21.81 -21.29 1.63
N LYS A 43 22.22 -22.57 1.62
CA LYS A 43 22.11 -23.42 0.42
C LYS A 43 20.66 -23.59 -0.05
N ASP A 44 19.72 -23.77 0.89
CA ASP A 44 18.30 -24.01 0.59
C ASP A 44 17.68 -22.68 0.16
N ILE A 45 18.05 -21.58 0.83
CA ILE A 45 17.66 -20.21 0.46
C ILE A 45 18.05 -19.93 -0.99
N ALA A 46 19.30 -20.17 -1.39
CA ALA A 46 19.79 -19.90 -2.74
C ALA A 46 19.02 -20.70 -3.81
N VAL A 47 18.71 -21.98 -3.54
CA VAL A 47 17.89 -22.81 -4.43
C VAL A 47 16.48 -22.23 -4.56
N LEU A 48 15.85 -21.86 -3.43
CA LEU A 48 14.48 -21.36 -3.40
C LEU A 48 14.34 -19.97 -4.04
N THR A 49 15.27 -19.05 -3.77
CA THR A 49 15.26 -17.71 -4.37
C THR A 49 15.40 -17.79 -5.89
N LYS A 50 16.24 -18.71 -6.39
CA LYS A 50 16.38 -18.95 -7.83
C LYS A 50 15.15 -19.63 -8.43
N TYR A 51 14.62 -20.65 -7.75
CA TYR A 51 13.48 -21.42 -8.24
C TYR A 51 12.19 -20.58 -8.32
N PHE A 52 11.94 -19.77 -7.29
CA PHE A 52 10.74 -18.92 -7.23
C PHE A 52 10.92 -17.55 -7.86
N ASP A 53 12.13 -17.22 -8.32
CA ASP A 53 12.49 -15.89 -8.83
C ASP A 53 12.12 -14.76 -7.84
N VAL A 54 12.61 -14.86 -6.61
CA VAL A 54 12.35 -13.88 -5.55
C VAL A 54 13.59 -13.50 -4.78
N SER A 55 13.55 -12.33 -4.14
CA SER A 55 14.63 -11.88 -3.27
C SER A 55 14.73 -12.74 -2.01
N ARG A 56 15.95 -12.82 -1.45
CA ARG A 56 16.22 -13.47 -0.16
C ARG A 56 15.33 -12.90 0.95
N ASN A 57 15.19 -11.58 1.02
CA ASN A 57 14.41 -10.91 2.05
C ASN A 57 12.94 -11.29 1.95
N TYR A 58 12.39 -11.30 0.73
CA TYR A 58 11.01 -11.72 0.51
C TYR A 58 10.80 -13.18 0.91
N LEU A 59 11.67 -14.11 0.50
CA LEU A 59 11.58 -15.51 0.94
C LEU A 59 11.56 -15.62 2.47
N LEU A 60 12.39 -14.84 3.15
CA LEU A 60 12.55 -14.86 4.61
C LEU A 60 11.46 -14.10 5.38
N GLY A 61 10.49 -13.46 4.72
CA GLY A 61 9.32 -12.86 5.36
C GLY A 61 9.17 -11.35 5.20
N ALA A 62 9.99 -10.69 4.38
CA ALA A 62 9.73 -9.31 3.96
C ALA A 62 8.49 -9.26 3.06
N TYR A 63 7.90 -8.07 2.92
CA TYR A 63 6.84 -7.80 1.95
C TYR A 63 7.43 -7.53 0.57
N SER A 64 6.70 -7.88 -0.48
CA SER A 64 6.95 -7.36 -1.81
C SER A 64 6.31 -5.99 -1.98
N LYS A 65 6.85 -5.16 -2.89
CA LYS A 65 6.22 -3.87 -3.26
C LYS A 65 4.77 -4.05 -3.70
N LYS A 66 4.49 -5.11 -4.47
CA LYS A 66 3.14 -5.44 -4.93
C LYS A 66 2.17 -5.68 -3.77
N GLU A 67 2.60 -6.36 -2.70
CA GLU A 67 1.73 -6.57 -1.54
C GLU A 67 1.45 -5.29 -0.77
N ILE A 68 2.45 -4.42 -0.60
CA ILE A 68 2.26 -3.13 0.08
C ILE A 68 1.22 -2.28 -0.67
N LEU A 69 1.37 -2.16 -1.99
CA LEU A 69 0.40 -1.43 -2.83
C LEU A 69 -0.98 -2.09 -2.82
N ALA A 70 -1.06 -3.42 -2.84
CA ALA A 70 -2.33 -4.12 -2.72
C ALA A 70 -3.00 -3.90 -1.34
N ILE A 71 -2.21 -3.81 -0.26
CA ILE A 71 -2.74 -3.48 1.08
C ILE A 71 -3.30 -2.05 1.10
N LEU A 72 -2.60 -1.09 0.49
CA LEU A 72 -3.09 0.29 0.34
C LEU A 72 -4.40 0.33 -0.46
N GLN A 73 -4.43 -0.30 -1.65
CA GLN A 73 -5.62 -0.40 -2.50
C GLN A 73 -6.82 -1.02 -1.75
N GLU A 74 -6.60 -2.12 -1.03
CA GLU A 74 -7.65 -2.78 -0.25
C GLU A 74 -8.11 -1.98 0.97
N ALA A 75 -7.22 -1.16 1.57
CA ALA A 75 -7.58 -0.27 2.66
C ALA A 75 -8.51 0.84 2.16
N TYR A 76 -8.16 1.46 1.04
CA TYR A 76 -9.00 2.44 0.37
C TYR A 76 -10.38 1.87 0.03
N LYS A 77 -10.43 0.74 -0.71
CA LYS A 77 -11.70 0.05 -1.07
C LYS A 77 -12.62 -0.22 0.12
N LYS A 78 -12.06 -0.55 1.28
CA LYS A 78 -12.86 -0.85 2.47
C LYS A 78 -13.42 0.39 3.14
N ALA A 79 -12.68 1.48 3.13
CA ALA A 79 -13.16 2.77 3.65
C ALA A 79 -14.34 3.31 2.85
N THR A 80 -14.39 3.03 1.53
CA THR A 80 -15.45 3.53 0.63
C THR A 80 -16.75 2.74 0.66
N HIS A 81 -16.75 1.51 1.20
CA HIS A 81 -17.91 0.60 1.17
C HIS A 81 -18.58 0.33 2.53
N GLN A 82 -18.14 0.98 3.62
CA GLN A 82 -18.73 0.77 4.95
C GLN A 82 -19.77 1.84 5.32
N GLU A 83 -20.98 1.40 5.66
CA GLU A 83 -21.92 2.17 6.48
C GLU A 83 -21.33 2.42 7.88
N VAL A 84 -21.63 3.60 8.43
CA VAL A 84 -21.27 4.10 9.77
C VAL A 84 -21.44 3.00 10.84
N GLY A 85 -20.37 2.31 11.21
CA GLY A 85 -20.51 1.12 12.06
C GLY A 85 -19.22 0.38 12.37
N GLY A 86 -18.14 1.10 12.68
CA GLY A 86 -16.90 0.50 13.18
C GLY A 86 -15.72 1.43 12.96
N TYR A 87 -15.17 1.98 14.05
CA TYR A 87 -13.98 2.83 14.05
C TYR A 87 -12.76 2.08 13.52
N ASP A 88 -12.54 2.05 12.21
CA ASP A 88 -11.23 1.77 11.63
C ASP A 88 -10.63 3.08 11.10
N LEU A 89 -10.36 3.99 12.06
CA LEU A 89 -9.86 5.35 11.82
C LEU A 89 -8.69 5.38 10.83
N VAL A 90 -7.81 4.38 10.87
CA VAL A 90 -6.64 4.31 10.00
C VAL A 90 -7.03 4.11 8.53
N LYS A 91 -8.08 3.34 8.24
CA LYS A 91 -8.55 3.15 6.86
C LYS A 91 -9.24 4.40 6.34
N ASP A 92 -10.02 5.06 7.18
CA ASP A 92 -10.62 6.36 6.87
C ASP A 92 -9.54 7.40 6.56
N ASP A 93 -8.50 7.49 7.39
CA ASP A 93 -7.34 8.37 7.15
C ASP A 93 -6.64 8.03 5.82
N ILE A 94 -6.46 6.74 5.51
CA ILE A 94 -5.86 6.32 4.24
C ILE A 94 -6.70 6.77 3.06
N SER A 95 -8.02 6.58 3.10
CA SER A 95 -8.91 7.01 2.02
C SER A 95 -8.79 8.52 1.79
N PHE A 96 -8.91 9.28 2.87
CA PHE A 96 -8.80 10.73 2.82
C PHE A 96 -7.45 11.21 2.29
N ASN A 97 -6.35 10.61 2.76
CA ASN A 97 -5.00 10.96 2.32
C ASN A 97 -4.75 10.60 0.86
N VAL A 98 -5.29 9.47 0.39
CA VAL A 98 -5.26 9.11 -1.03
C VAL A 98 -6.00 10.18 -1.85
N ASP A 99 -7.23 10.53 -1.47
CA ASP A 99 -8.03 11.53 -2.15
C ASP A 99 -7.29 12.90 -2.22
N LEU A 100 -6.71 13.36 -1.10
CA LEU A 100 -5.91 14.59 -1.06
C LEU A 100 -4.70 14.58 -2.01
N ILE A 101 -3.97 13.47 -2.08
CA ILE A 101 -2.82 13.35 -2.99
C ILE A 101 -3.29 13.42 -4.44
N MET A 102 -4.42 12.82 -4.77
CA MET A 102 -4.97 12.84 -6.12
C MET A 102 -5.48 14.23 -6.50
N ILE A 103 -6.10 14.96 -5.55
CA ILE A 103 -6.44 16.37 -5.71
C ILE A 103 -5.18 17.22 -5.94
N ALA A 104 -4.14 17.06 -5.13
CA ALA A 104 -2.88 17.79 -5.28
C ALA A 104 -2.20 17.53 -6.64
N LYS A 105 -2.44 16.36 -7.24
CA LYS A 105 -1.94 16.02 -8.57
C LYS A 105 -2.77 16.62 -9.71
N GLY A 106 -3.97 17.14 -9.43
CA GLY A 106 -4.92 17.63 -10.43
C GLY A 106 -5.72 16.51 -11.10
N GLU A 107 -5.77 15.32 -10.50
CA GLU A 107 -6.52 14.16 -11.01
C GLU A 107 -7.96 14.15 -10.47
N ILE A 108 -8.20 14.85 -9.37
CA ILE A 108 -9.51 15.06 -8.77
C ILE A 108 -9.70 16.56 -8.56
N GLU A 109 -10.87 17.08 -8.93
CA GLU A 109 -11.18 18.48 -8.74
C GLU A 109 -11.32 18.81 -7.24
N PRO A 110 -10.73 19.92 -6.74
CA PRO A 110 -10.80 20.28 -5.33
C PRO A 110 -12.22 20.47 -4.79
N ASN A 111 -13.17 20.83 -5.66
CA ASN A 111 -14.57 21.06 -5.34
C ASN A 111 -15.45 19.81 -5.48
N GLU A 112 -14.87 18.61 -5.63
CA GLU A 112 -15.63 17.35 -5.68
C GLU A 112 -16.51 17.22 -4.41
N PRO A 113 -17.86 17.14 -4.54
CA PRO A 113 -18.81 17.13 -3.43
C PRO A 113 -18.93 15.74 -2.78
N GLN A 114 -17.80 15.10 -2.58
CA GLN A 114 -17.63 13.83 -1.85
C GLN A 114 -16.53 14.01 -0.80
N LEU A 115 -16.49 13.12 0.19
CA LEU A 115 -15.52 13.23 1.30
C LEU A 115 -14.70 11.98 1.53
N LYS A 116 -15.17 10.87 0.97
CA LYS A 116 -14.53 9.59 1.06
C LYS A 116 -14.77 8.89 -0.25
N GLY A 117 -13.70 8.39 -0.87
CA GLY A 117 -13.84 7.49 -2.00
C GLY A 117 -14.10 8.20 -3.31
N MET A 118 -13.29 9.20 -3.64
CA MET A 118 -13.47 10.00 -4.85
C MET A 118 -12.98 9.33 -6.13
N LEU A 119 -12.05 8.37 -6.01
CA LEU A 119 -11.59 7.57 -7.14
C LEU A 119 -12.72 6.75 -7.76
N SER A 120 -12.74 6.70 -9.10
CA SER A 120 -13.69 5.89 -9.84
C SER A 120 -13.45 4.39 -9.62
N PRO A 121 -14.46 3.51 -9.77
CA PRO A 121 -14.28 2.06 -9.66
C PRO A 121 -13.16 1.51 -10.55
N ASN A 122 -12.98 2.06 -11.75
CA ASN A 122 -11.93 1.64 -12.68
C ASN A 122 -10.53 1.94 -12.14
N GLU A 123 -10.31 3.12 -11.57
CA GLU A 123 -9.03 3.49 -10.95
C GLU A 123 -8.78 2.68 -9.68
N VAL A 124 -9.82 2.50 -8.88
CA VAL A 124 -9.78 1.71 -7.65
C VAL A 124 -9.36 0.26 -7.93
N ASP A 125 -9.80 -0.33 -9.04
CA ASP A 125 -9.44 -1.70 -9.43
C ASP A 125 -8.16 -1.82 -10.27
N ASP A 126 -7.63 -0.73 -10.85
CA ASP A 126 -6.42 -0.77 -11.66
C ASP A 126 -5.12 -0.73 -10.83
N PHE A 127 -4.45 -1.87 -10.71
CA PHE A 127 -3.15 -1.95 -10.03
C PHE A 127 -2.07 -1.04 -10.66
N LYS A 128 -2.11 -0.79 -11.99
CA LYS A 128 -1.16 0.09 -12.66
C LYS A 128 -1.32 1.53 -12.20
N PHE A 129 -2.57 1.99 -12.04
CA PHE A 129 -2.88 3.28 -11.43
C PHE A 129 -2.23 3.41 -10.05
N TRP A 130 -2.45 2.43 -9.15
CA TRP A 130 -1.87 2.45 -7.80
C TRP A 130 -0.34 2.47 -7.81
N ASN A 131 0.29 1.66 -8.65
CA ASN A 131 1.74 1.63 -8.77
C ASN A 131 2.30 2.96 -9.31
N THR A 132 1.62 3.57 -10.29
CA THR A 132 2.04 4.85 -10.88
C THR A 132 1.91 5.97 -9.86
N ASN A 133 0.77 6.05 -9.17
CA ASN A 133 0.46 7.17 -8.30
C ASN A 133 1.04 7.08 -6.90
N PHE A 134 1.25 5.87 -6.36
CA PHE A 134 1.60 5.66 -4.95
C PHE A 134 2.92 4.92 -4.74
N SER A 135 3.75 4.72 -5.78
CA SER A 135 5.09 4.14 -5.58
C SER A 135 6.02 4.98 -4.70
N PHE A 136 5.73 6.27 -4.49
CA PHE A 136 6.47 7.11 -3.55
C PHE A 136 6.44 6.57 -2.11
N VAL A 137 5.45 5.72 -1.75
CA VAL A 137 5.36 5.17 -0.38
C VAL A 137 6.62 4.41 0.03
N PHE A 138 7.36 3.86 -0.93
CA PHE A 138 8.62 3.15 -0.68
C PHE A 138 9.80 4.07 -0.32
N ASN A 139 9.63 5.39 -0.43
CA ASN A 139 10.62 6.37 0.00
C ASN A 139 10.59 6.59 1.53
N SER A 140 9.48 6.23 2.19
CA SER A 140 9.39 6.24 3.65
C SER A 140 10.27 5.14 4.26
N VAL A 141 10.99 5.46 5.34
CA VAL A 141 11.84 4.51 6.08
C VAL A 141 11.03 3.32 6.57
N ALA A 142 9.83 3.56 7.11
CA ALA A 142 8.97 2.51 7.67
C ALA A 142 8.57 1.49 6.60
N VAL A 143 8.06 1.96 5.45
CA VAL A 143 7.65 1.10 4.34
C VAL A 143 8.87 0.43 3.67
N ASN A 144 9.98 1.16 3.55
CA ASN A 144 11.22 0.60 3.01
C ASN A 144 11.74 -0.57 3.88
N TRP A 145 11.65 -0.48 5.21
CA TRP A 145 12.00 -1.59 6.09
C TRP A 145 11.13 -2.83 5.88
N LEU A 146 9.83 -2.65 5.64
CA LEU A 146 8.91 -3.77 5.37
C LEU A 146 9.32 -4.57 4.13
N VAL A 147 9.92 -3.94 3.11
CA VAL A 147 10.32 -4.62 1.86
C VAL A 147 11.79 -5.04 1.81
N THR A 148 12.64 -4.43 2.65
CA THR A 148 14.08 -4.73 2.67
C THR A 148 14.50 -5.67 3.78
N ARG A 149 13.64 -5.95 4.77
CA ARG A 149 13.98 -6.78 5.93
C ARG A 149 12.85 -7.77 6.24
N PRO A 150 13.19 -8.99 6.66
CA PRO A 150 12.21 -9.87 7.29
C PRO A 150 11.67 -9.22 8.58
N VAL A 151 10.36 -9.00 8.64
CA VAL A 151 9.71 -8.36 9.79
C VAL A 151 8.48 -9.18 10.20
N GLU A 152 8.32 -9.42 11.49
CA GLU A 152 7.06 -9.91 12.05
C GLU A 152 6.20 -8.70 12.41
N THR A 153 5.15 -8.45 11.63
CA THR A 153 4.28 -7.29 11.78
C THR A 153 2.81 -7.66 11.57
N THR A 154 1.90 -6.91 12.19
CA THR A 154 0.46 -7.05 11.99
C THR A 154 -0.02 -6.29 10.75
N LYS A 155 -1.26 -6.55 10.33
CA LYS A 155 -1.86 -5.77 9.24
C LYS A 155 -2.04 -4.30 9.63
N GLU A 156 -2.40 -4.01 10.89
CA GLU A 156 -2.57 -2.63 11.36
C GLU A 156 -1.24 -1.86 11.34
N GLU A 157 -0.14 -2.50 11.73
CA GLU A 157 1.19 -1.86 11.69
C GLU A 157 1.65 -1.53 10.27
N VAL A 158 1.38 -2.41 9.31
CA VAL A 158 1.64 -2.14 7.89
C VAL A 158 0.80 -0.96 7.40
N LEU A 159 -0.48 -0.90 7.76
CA LEU A 159 -1.36 0.21 7.40
C LEU A 159 -0.89 1.54 8.02
N LYS A 160 -0.44 1.54 9.27
CA LYS A 160 0.15 2.72 9.91
C LYS A 160 1.38 3.22 9.16
N ALA A 161 2.32 2.32 8.82
CA ALA A 161 3.52 2.68 8.06
C ALA A 161 3.18 3.26 6.67
N ILE A 162 2.15 2.72 6.00
CA ILE A 162 1.65 3.28 4.75
C ILE A 162 1.05 4.67 4.97
N ASN A 163 0.18 4.83 5.97
CA ASN A 163 -0.49 6.10 6.27
C ASN A 163 0.51 7.22 6.62
N GLU A 164 1.52 6.91 7.45
CA GLU A 164 2.65 7.80 7.75
C GLU A 164 3.34 8.25 6.46
N SER A 165 3.54 7.34 5.50
CA SER A 165 4.14 7.70 4.23
C SER A 165 3.27 8.61 3.38
N LEU A 166 1.94 8.45 3.41
CA LEU A 166 1.01 9.34 2.71
C LEU A 166 1.05 10.74 3.34
N GLN A 167 1.04 10.83 4.68
CA GLN A 167 1.11 12.11 5.41
C GLN A 167 2.42 12.86 5.14
N ILE A 168 3.55 12.14 5.07
CA ILE A 168 4.84 12.72 4.67
C ILE A 168 4.76 13.32 3.27
N GLU A 169 4.10 12.65 2.33
CA GLU A 169 3.94 13.15 0.96
C GLU A 169 3.03 14.38 0.90
N ILE A 170 1.89 14.34 1.58
CA ILE A 170 0.98 15.49 1.70
C ILE A 170 1.73 16.69 2.27
N SER A 171 2.55 16.50 3.31
CA SER A 171 3.34 17.57 3.92
C SER A 171 4.34 18.22 2.95
N LYS A 172 4.82 17.49 1.94
CA LYS A 172 5.64 18.09 0.87
C LYS A 172 4.76 18.87 -0.10
N LEU A 173 3.66 18.26 -0.55
CA LEU A 173 2.73 18.82 -1.52
C LEU A 173 2.10 20.14 -1.03
N THR A 174 1.83 20.27 0.27
CA THR A 174 1.32 21.53 0.86
C THR A 174 2.29 22.70 0.73
N THR A 175 3.58 22.44 0.55
CA THR A 175 4.62 23.47 0.34
C THR A 175 5.11 23.55 -1.10
N ASP A 176 4.59 22.70 -1.97
CA ASP A 176 5.00 22.62 -3.37
C ASP A 176 4.23 23.64 -4.21
N THR A 177 4.94 24.67 -4.65
CA THR A 177 4.44 25.75 -5.51
C THR A 177 4.87 25.58 -6.97
N THR A 178 5.36 24.40 -7.36
CA THR A 178 5.85 24.17 -8.73
C THR A 178 4.71 24.21 -9.74
N GLU A 179 4.92 24.97 -10.82
CA GLU A 179 4.05 24.99 -11.99
C GLU A 179 4.24 23.71 -12.80
N ARG A 180 3.14 23.12 -13.28
CA ARG A 180 3.13 21.82 -13.95
C ARG A 180 2.15 21.83 -15.13
N GLN A 181 2.33 20.88 -16.03
CA GLN A 181 1.40 20.59 -17.11
C GLN A 181 0.91 19.14 -17.03
N ASN A 182 -0.33 18.91 -17.43
CA ASN A 182 -0.85 17.55 -17.60
C ASN A 182 -0.32 16.89 -18.89
N GLU A 183 -0.72 15.65 -19.15
CA GLU A 183 -0.29 14.90 -20.35
C GLU A 183 -0.73 15.53 -21.68
N TYR A 184 -1.70 16.44 -21.65
CA TYR A 184 -2.20 17.19 -22.80
C TYR A 184 -1.51 18.57 -22.96
N GLY A 185 -0.58 18.93 -22.06
CA GLY A 185 0.12 20.21 -22.07
C GLY A 185 -0.67 21.37 -21.45
N GLU A 186 -1.79 21.08 -20.79
CA GLU A 186 -2.59 22.09 -20.10
C GLU A 186 -1.95 22.45 -18.76
N TRP A 187 -1.94 23.74 -18.44
CA TRP A 187 -1.38 24.23 -17.18
C TRP A 187 -2.26 23.81 -16.01
N LEU A 188 -1.62 23.23 -15.01
CA LEU A 188 -2.24 22.86 -13.73
C LEU A 188 -1.82 23.86 -12.65
N GLU A 189 -2.71 24.07 -11.69
CA GLU A 189 -2.37 24.76 -10.45
C GLU A 189 -1.28 23.99 -9.69
N SER A 190 -0.53 24.71 -8.85
CA SER A 190 0.48 24.05 -8.01
C SER A 190 -0.20 23.09 -7.01
N PRO A 191 0.50 22.02 -6.56
CA PRO A 191 -0.06 21.09 -5.58
C PRO A 191 -0.59 21.78 -4.32
N SER A 192 0.17 22.76 -3.80
CA SER A 192 -0.21 23.55 -2.63
C SER A 192 -1.51 24.32 -2.84
N GLN A 193 -1.72 24.85 -4.05
CA GLN A 193 -2.90 25.64 -4.39
C GLN A 193 -4.15 24.77 -4.55
N TYR A 194 -4.04 23.59 -5.16
CA TYR A 194 -5.15 22.62 -5.19
C TYR A 194 -5.55 22.18 -3.77
N LEU A 195 -4.58 21.94 -2.88
CA LEU A 195 -4.86 21.57 -1.49
C LEU A 195 -5.51 22.73 -0.71
N LEU A 196 -5.11 23.98 -0.95
CA LEU A 196 -5.75 25.16 -0.38
C LEU A 196 -7.20 25.28 -0.84
N GLN A 197 -7.45 25.15 -2.15
CA GLN A 197 -8.80 25.18 -2.72
C GLN A 197 -9.68 24.08 -2.11
N ARG A 198 -9.13 22.88 -1.88
CA ARG A 198 -9.86 21.80 -1.21
C ARG A 198 -10.20 22.16 0.23
N GLN A 199 -9.27 22.76 0.96
CA GLN A 199 -9.51 23.20 2.33
C GLN A 199 -10.61 24.28 2.38
N GLU A 200 -10.55 25.27 1.49
CA GLU A 200 -11.58 26.31 1.37
C GLU A 200 -12.94 25.71 1.02
N PHE A 201 -12.98 24.77 0.08
CA PHE A 201 -14.21 24.05 -0.27
C PHE A 201 -14.81 23.36 0.95
N ILE A 202 -14.03 22.60 1.72
CA ILE A 202 -14.51 21.94 2.94
C ILE A 202 -15.03 22.98 3.96
N ASN A 203 -14.27 24.04 4.21
CA ASN A 203 -14.64 25.08 5.18
C ASN A 203 -15.94 25.81 4.80
N ASN A 204 -16.24 25.97 3.51
CA ASN A 204 -17.45 26.62 3.04
C ASN A 204 -18.70 25.74 3.13
N HIS A 205 -18.53 24.42 3.28
CA HIS A 205 -19.63 23.45 3.33
C HIS A 205 -19.81 22.80 4.70
N ILE A 206 -18.90 23.08 5.66
CA ILE A 206 -18.96 22.52 7.00
C ILE A 206 -20.04 23.25 7.82
N GLN A 207 -20.90 22.48 8.46
CA GLN A 207 -21.94 22.94 9.37
C GLN A 207 -21.38 23.07 10.79
N ASP A 208 -22.10 23.79 11.66
CA ASP A 208 -21.71 24.01 13.05
C ASP A 208 -21.51 22.72 13.87
N ASP A 209 -22.16 21.63 13.46
CA ASP A 209 -22.03 20.29 14.07
C ASP A 209 -20.86 19.46 13.51
N GLY A 210 -20.07 20.03 12.59
CA GLY A 210 -18.94 19.38 11.92
C GLY A 210 -19.33 18.47 10.76
N THR A 211 -20.62 18.38 10.40
CA THR A 211 -21.08 17.67 9.20
C THR A 211 -20.95 18.55 7.97
N LEU A 212 -20.99 17.96 6.77
CA LEU A 212 -20.86 18.69 5.51
C LEU A 212 -22.18 18.65 4.75
N SER A 213 -22.62 19.81 4.25
CA SER A 213 -23.79 19.95 3.37
C SER A 213 -23.32 20.40 1.99
N PHE A 214 -23.72 19.67 0.95
CA PHE A 214 -23.48 20.01 -0.45
C PHE A 214 -24.78 20.44 -1.14
#